data_AF-A0A939JCG6-F1
#
_entry.id   AF-A0A939JCG6-F1
#
_cell.length_a   1.000
_cell.length_b   1.000
_cell.length_c   1.000
_cell.angle_alpha   90.00
_cell.angle_beta   90.00
_cell.angle_gamma   90.00
#
_symmetry.space_group_name_H-M   'P 1'
#
loop_
_entity.id
_entity.type
_entity.pdbx_description
1 polymer ?
#
loop_
_entity_poly.entity_id
_entity_poly.type
_entity_poly.pdbx_seq_one_letter_code
_entity_poly.pdbx_strand_id
1 'polypeptide(L)'
;MIRLFLFFVTGVAVLIAFSKIFNFDKYPKFILVSAFVLAVLAAGLGAYEGCADGWNSTSIGRSGACSHHGGVETHANVYGICCMTLSGIVIFFTFRGSSNDK
;
A
#
# COMPACT_ATOMS: atom_id res chain seq x y z
N MET A 1 16.09 4.10 -0.15
CA MET A 1 15.34 5.28 -0.65
C MET A 1 14.04 4.88 -1.34
N ILE A 2 14.05 3.92 -2.27
CA ILE A 2 12.85 3.45 -2.98
C ILE A 2 11.78 2.83 -2.04
N ARG A 3 12.15 2.10 -0.98
CA ARG A 3 11.22 1.60 0.05
C ARG A 3 10.42 2.72 0.72
N LEU A 4 11.11 3.79 1.10
CA LEU A 4 10.52 4.93 1.77
C LEU A 4 9.57 5.70 0.83
N PHE A 5 9.98 5.87 -0.44
CA PHE A 5 9.13 6.47 -1.46
C PHE A 5 7.85 5.67 -1.70
N LEU A 6 7.96 4.34 -1.87
CA LEU A 6 6.80 3.46 -2.06
C LEU A 6 5.85 3.54 -0.86
N PHE A 7 6.38 3.51 0.36
CA PHE A 7 5.62 3.66 1.59
C PHE A 7 4.81 4.96 1.64
N PHE A 8 5.43 6.10 1.28
CA PHE A 8 4.72 7.38 1.25
C PHE A 8 3.63 7.40 0.17
N VAL A 9 3.89 6.85 -1.01
CA VAL A 9 2.92 6.84 -2.12
C VAL A 9 1.69 5.99 -1.79
N THR A 10 1.87 4.76 -1.30
CA THR A 10 0.75 3.92 -0.86
C THR A 10 0.06 4.49 0.36
N GLY A 11 0.79 5.05 1.32
CA GLY A 11 0.19 5.71 2.49
C GLY A 11 -0.74 6.87 2.10
N VAL A 12 -0.31 7.73 1.17
CA VAL A 12 -1.13 8.84 0.64
C VAL A 12 -2.31 8.33 -0.18
N ALA A 13 -2.15 7.28 -0.98
CA ALA A 13 -3.25 6.70 -1.74
C ALA A 13 -4.33 6.09 -0.83
N VAL A 14 -3.91 5.36 0.21
CA VAL A 14 -4.81 4.77 1.21
C VAL A 14 -5.48 5.85 2.05
N LEU A 15 -4.79 6.95 2.38
CA LEU A 15 -5.35 8.13 3.07
C LEU A 15 -6.57 8.68 2.33
N ILE A 16 -6.41 8.96 1.04
CA ILE A 16 -7.46 9.55 0.20
C ILE A 16 -8.63 8.55 0.02
N ALA A 17 -8.32 7.26 -0.15
CA ALA A 17 -9.32 6.22 -0.28
C ALA A 17 -10.16 6.04 0.99
N PHE A 18 -9.50 5.96 2.15
CA PHE A 18 -10.14 5.70 3.44
C PHE A 18 -10.99 6.89 3.92
N SER A 19 -10.51 8.13 3.73
CA SER A 19 -11.25 9.34 4.09
C SER A 19 -12.60 9.43 3.40
N LYS A 20 -12.66 9.02 2.14
CA LYS A 20 -13.85 9.10 1.30
C LYS A 20 -14.82 7.94 1.48
N ILE A 21 -14.35 6.71 1.63
CA ILE A 21 -15.22 5.54 1.90
C ILE A 21 -16.04 5.73 3.17
N PHE A 22 -15.42 6.22 4.23
CA PHE A 22 -16.07 6.29 5.53
C PHE A 22 -16.74 7.65 5.81
N ASN A 23 -16.82 8.55 4.82
CA ASN A 23 -17.32 9.91 5.01
C ASN A 23 -16.68 10.63 6.22
N PHE A 24 -15.40 10.34 6.49
CA PHE A 24 -14.66 10.95 7.59
C PHE A 24 -14.16 12.36 7.27
N ASP A 25 -14.67 13.01 6.22
CA ASP A 25 -14.42 14.42 5.92
C ASP A 25 -14.72 15.34 7.13
N LYS A 26 -15.51 14.84 8.10
CA LYS A 26 -15.83 15.48 9.39
C LYS A 26 -14.70 15.42 10.45
N TYR A 27 -13.76 14.48 10.35
CA TYR A 27 -12.71 14.25 11.36
C TYR A 27 -11.33 13.93 10.74
N PRO A 28 -10.61 14.95 10.22
CA PRO A 28 -9.35 14.76 9.47
C PRO A 28 -8.22 14.12 10.28
N LYS A 29 -8.24 14.25 11.62
CA LYS A 29 -7.23 13.66 12.51
C LYS A 29 -7.31 12.13 12.55
N PHE A 30 -8.52 11.55 12.46
CA PHE A 30 -8.68 10.09 12.47
C PHE A 30 -8.30 9.46 11.14
N ILE A 31 -8.51 10.17 10.03
CA ILE A 31 -8.07 9.76 8.68
C ILE A 31 -6.55 9.62 8.63
N LEU A 32 -5.84 10.64 9.11
CA LEU A 32 -4.38 10.65 9.07
C LEU A 32 -3.79 9.48 9.86
N VAL A 33 -4.37 9.20 11.03
CA VAL A 33 -3.95 8.09 11.89
C VAL A 33 -4.29 6.74 11.26
N SER A 34 -5.51 6.53 10.77
CA SER A 34 -5.94 5.21 10.25
C SER A 34 -5.13 4.79 9.03
N ALA A 35 -4.84 5.71 8.12
CA ALA A 35 -4.07 5.38 6.94
C ALA A 35 -2.56 5.33 7.19
N PHE A 36 -2.03 6.07 8.17
CA PHE A 36 -0.67 5.83 8.66
C PHE A 36 -0.55 4.40 9.22
N VAL A 37 -1.52 3.96 10.02
CA VAL A 37 -1.56 2.58 10.54
C VAL A 37 -1.65 1.56 9.40
N LEU A 38 -2.51 1.78 8.40
CA LEU A 38 -2.60 0.89 7.23
C LEU A 38 -1.32 0.85 6.39
N ALA A 39 -0.65 1.99 6.20
CA ALA A 39 0.62 2.05 5.50
C ALA A 39 1.71 1.27 6.26
N VAL A 40 1.79 1.46 7.58
CA VAL A 40 2.71 0.72 8.46
C VAL A 40 2.43 -0.78 8.43
N LEU A 41 1.16 -1.19 8.44
CA LEU A 41 0.79 -2.61 8.32
C LEU A 41 1.19 -3.18 6.96
N ALA A 42 0.92 -2.48 5.86
CA ALA A 42 1.33 -2.92 4.53
C ALA A 42 2.86 -3.07 4.42
N ALA A 43 3.61 -2.14 4.99
CA ALA A 43 5.07 -2.25 5.07
C ALA A 43 5.53 -3.43 5.93
N GLY A 44 4.90 -3.64 7.09
CA GLY A 44 5.22 -4.74 8.01
C GLY A 44 4.92 -6.13 7.43
N LEU A 45 3.97 -6.23 6.50
CA LEU A 45 3.70 -7.44 5.72
C LEU A 45 4.72 -7.69 4.60
N GLY A 46 5.68 -6.79 4.41
CA GLY A 46 6.68 -6.90 3.35
C GLY A 46 6.15 -6.56 1.97
N ALA A 47 5.15 -5.68 1.84
CA ALA A 47 4.56 -5.30 0.55
C ALA A 47 5.55 -4.74 -0.50
N TYR A 48 6.75 -4.34 -0.06
CA TYR A 48 7.80 -3.75 -0.89
C TYR A 48 9.07 -4.62 -0.95
N GLU A 49 8.98 -5.88 -0.54
CA GLU A 49 10.10 -6.81 -0.54
C GLU A 49 9.68 -8.12 -1.21
N GLY A 50 10.56 -8.66 -2.05
CA GLY A 50 10.34 -9.90 -2.76
C GLY A 50 11.67 -10.49 -3.21
N CYS A 51 11.66 -11.74 -3.66
CA CYS A 51 12.84 -12.28 -4.31
C CYS A 51 12.96 -11.73 -5.74
N ALA A 52 14.18 -11.71 -6.30
CA ALA A 52 14.45 -11.09 -7.60
C ALA A 52 13.63 -11.70 -8.76
N ASP A 53 13.28 -12.98 -8.66
CA ASP A 53 12.45 -13.70 -9.63
C ASP A 53 10.93 -13.53 -9.41
N GLY A 54 10.53 -12.74 -8.40
CA GLY A 54 9.13 -12.49 -8.05
C GLY A 54 8.55 -13.47 -7.03
N TRP A 55 9.33 -14.46 -6.54
CA TRP A 55 8.89 -15.32 -5.44
C TRP A 55 8.66 -14.49 -4.16
N ASN A 56 7.53 -14.72 -3.51
CA ASN A 56 7.17 -14.02 -2.28
C ASN A 56 7.00 -15.01 -1.13
N SER A 57 7.69 -14.74 -0.03
CA SER A 57 7.63 -15.56 1.18
C SER A 57 7.62 -14.67 2.41
N THR A 58 6.82 -15.05 3.41
CA THR A 58 6.79 -14.39 4.71
C THR A 58 8.11 -14.53 5.49
N SER A 59 9.02 -15.38 5.02
CA SER A 59 10.34 -15.61 5.61
C SER A 59 11.47 -14.83 4.93
N ILE A 60 11.15 -13.94 3.98
CA ILE A 60 12.11 -13.01 3.36
C ILE A 60 12.76 -12.16 4.47
N GLY A 61 14.09 -12.07 4.45
CA GLY A 61 14.86 -11.38 5.48
C GLY A 61 15.03 -12.11 6.82
N ARG A 62 14.45 -13.32 6.99
CA ARG A 62 14.56 -14.12 8.23
C ARG A 62 15.29 -15.45 8.06
N SER A 63 15.07 -16.18 6.97
CA SER A 63 15.60 -17.54 6.82
C SER A 63 16.12 -17.84 5.40
N GLY A 64 16.59 -16.82 4.69
CA GLY A 64 17.22 -17.01 3.37
C GLY A 64 16.27 -17.45 2.27
N ALA A 65 14.97 -17.12 2.38
CA ALA A 65 13.95 -17.51 1.39
C ALA A 65 14.29 -17.15 -0.06
N CYS A 66 15.13 -16.13 -0.29
CA CYS A 66 15.55 -15.72 -1.62
C CYS A 66 16.92 -16.24 -2.08
N SER A 67 17.56 -17.16 -1.34
CA SER A 67 18.92 -17.61 -1.65
C SER A 67 19.04 -18.31 -3.01
N HIS A 68 17.99 -19.00 -3.45
CA HIS A 68 17.89 -19.64 -4.77
C HIS A 68 17.16 -18.78 -5.80
N HIS A 69 16.58 -17.67 -5.36
CA HIS A 69 15.66 -16.83 -6.15
C HIS A 69 16.29 -15.48 -6.52
N GLY A 70 17.62 -15.44 -6.61
CA GLY A 70 18.39 -14.25 -7.01
C GLY A 70 18.59 -13.20 -5.91
N GLY A 71 18.25 -13.51 -4.65
CA GLY A 71 18.39 -12.59 -3.53
C GLY A 71 17.16 -11.72 -3.31
N VAL A 72 17.22 -10.90 -2.26
CA VAL A 72 16.13 -10.02 -1.87
C VAL A 72 16.21 -8.73 -2.67
N GLU A 73 15.11 -8.37 -3.32
CA GLU A 73 14.97 -7.11 -4.04
C GLU A 73 13.84 -6.26 -3.47
N THR A 74 13.90 -4.96 -3.77
CA THR A 74 12.86 -4.02 -3.38
C THR A 74 11.97 -3.71 -4.58
N HIS A 75 10.76 -4.26 -4.57
CA HIS A 75 9.73 -3.98 -5.56
C HIS A 75 8.35 -4.16 -4.93
N ALA A 76 7.31 -3.59 -5.54
CA ALA A 76 5.94 -3.84 -5.12
C ALA A 76 5.58 -5.30 -5.47
N ASN A 77 5.46 -6.15 -4.46
CA ASN A 77 5.03 -7.54 -4.64
C ASN A 77 3.50 -7.61 -4.78
N VAL A 78 2.95 -8.83 -4.82
CA VAL A 78 1.49 -9.04 -4.92
C VAL A 78 0.70 -8.26 -3.87
N TYR A 79 1.20 -8.16 -2.63
CA TYR A 79 0.55 -7.40 -1.56
C TYR A 79 0.58 -5.90 -1.85
N GLY A 80 1.74 -5.37 -2.28
CA GLY A 80 1.89 -3.97 -2.66
C GLY A 80 0.99 -3.58 -3.83
N ILE A 81 0.93 -4.42 -4.85
CA ILE A 81 0.07 -4.21 -6.04
C ILE A 81 -1.41 -4.23 -5.63
N CYS A 82 -1.85 -5.21 -4.83
CA CYS A 82 -3.23 -5.25 -4.35
C CYS A 82 -3.61 -3.98 -3.58
N CYS A 83 -2.73 -3.49 -2.69
CA CYS A 83 -2.96 -2.24 -1.95
C CYS A 83 -3.07 -1.03 -2.88
N MET A 84 -2.19 -0.93 -3.90
CA MET A 84 -2.24 0.15 -4.89
C MET A 84 -3.50 0.09 -5.75
N THR A 85 -3.87 -1.10 -6.25
CA THR A 85 -5.06 -1.30 -7.08
C THR A 85 -6.34 -0.98 -6.31
N LEU A 86 -6.48 -1.48 -5.07
CA LEU A 86 -7.62 -1.15 -4.22
C LEU A 86 -7.72 0.35 -3.96
N SER A 87 -6.60 1.00 -3.62
CA SER A 87 -6.58 2.45 -3.41
C SER A 87 -6.97 3.21 -4.68
N GLY A 88 -6.45 2.81 -5.84
CA GLY A 88 -6.77 3.41 -7.14
C GLY A 88 -8.24 3.26 -7.53
N ILE A 89 -8.84 2.10 -7.30
CA ILE A 89 -10.27 1.85 -7.53
C ILE A 89 -11.12 2.79 -6.67
N VAL A 90 -10.81 2.89 -5.38
CA VAL A 90 -11.55 3.75 -4.45
C VAL A 90 -11.44 5.22 -4.86
N ILE A 91 -10.24 5.67 -5.23
CA ILE A 91 -9.99 7.01 -5.74
C ILE A 91 -10.82 7.25 -7.01
N PHE A 92 -10.79 6.33 -7.98
CA PHE A 92 -11.53 6.45 -9.24
C PHE A 92 -13.05 6.58 -9.02
N PHE A 93 -13.65 5.71 -8.20
CA PHE A 93 -15.08 5.80 -7.90
C PHE A 93 -15.44 7.06 -7.12
N THR A 94 -14.54 7.55 -6.26
CA THR A 94 -14.71 8.81 -5.54
C THR A 94 -14.73 10.01 -6.50
N PHE A 95 -13.76 10.12 -7.40
CA PHE A 95 -13.70 11.23 -8.36
C PHE A 95 -14.82 11.16 -9.40
N ARG A 96 -15.25 9.95 -9.78
CA ARG A 96 -16.41 9.76 -10.65
C ARG A 96 -17.72 10.13 -9.95
N GLY A 97 -17.87 9.80 -8.67
CA GLY A 97 -19.01 10.19 -7.83
C GLY A 97 -19.08 11.71 -7.65
N SER A 98 -17.97 12.34 -7.29
CA SER A 98 -17.88 13.81 -7.10
C SER A 98 -18.16 14.63 -8.38
N SER A 99 -18.11 14.02 -9.56
CA SER A 99 -18.46 14.68 -10.83
C SER A 99 -19.96 14.60 -11.17
N ASN A 100 -20.71 13.69 -10.56
CA ASN A 100 -22.16 13.54 -10.81
C ASN A 100 -23.01 14.39 -9.86
N ASP A 101 -22.40 15.03 -8.86
CA ASP A 101 -23.07 15.89 -7.88
C ASP A 101 -23.06 17.38 -8.28
N LYS A 102 -22.80 17.70 -9.56
CA LYS A 102 -22.83 19.06 -10.12
C LYS A 102 -23.93 19.23 -11.16
#